data_AF-A0A2R7QUE0-F1
#
_entry.id   AF-A0A2R7QUE0-F1
#
_cell.length_a   1.000
_cell.length_b   1.000
_cell.length_c   1.000
_cell.angle_alpha   90.00
_cell.angle_beta   90.00
_cell.angle_gamma   90.00
#
_symmetry.space_group_name_H-M   'P 1'
#
loop_
_entity.id
_entity.type
_entity.pdbx_description
1 polymer ?
#
loop_
_entity_poly.entity_id
_entity_poly.type
_entity_poly.pdbx_seq_one_letter_code
_entity_poly.pdbx_strand_id
1 'polypeptide(L)'
;MNRKWNTWIAAAFVGSVMSLGSVTAAHADDAGSLGGCEGIKLKVLLRSTRPTTLNDVMASWIGSNLREVVGKWGPPQGTFDNRDGSRILSWKEQGPNWGVCTKTFQADANDALQLSSLSGDCGCTALARGTEPRDTPVPRMTL
;
A
#
# COMPACT_ATOMS: atom_id res chain seq x y z
N MET A 1 4.22 17.75 63.87
CA MET A 1 4.94 17.09 62.76
C MET A 1 4.65 17.86 61.48
N ASN A 2 5.54 18.79 61.09
CA ASN A 2 5.34 19.67 59.94
C ASN A 2 6.46 19.42 58.92
N ARG A 3 6.13 18.81 57.77
CA ARG A 3 7.06 18.72 56.63
C ARG A 3 6.76 19.87 55.66
N LYS A 4 7.62 20.88 55.65
CA LYS A 4 7.79 21.81 54.53
C LYS A 4 8.86 21.22 53.60
N TRP A 5 8.53 20.99 52.34
CA TRP A 5 9.52 20.68 51.29
C TRP A 5 9.40 21.76 50.21
N ASN A 6 10.48 22.51 50.07
CA ASN A 6 10.72 23.45 48.97
C ASN A 6 11.51 22.76 47.85
N THR A 7 11.40 23.37 46.67
CA THR A 7 12.42 23.55 45.63
C THR A 7 12.38 22.61 44.41
N TRP A 8 12.07 23.28 43.30
CA TRP A 8 12.26 23.01 41.89
C TRP A 8 13.59 22.36 41.47
N ILE A 9 13.52 21.47 40.46
CA ILE A 9 14.61 21.22 39.52
C ILE A 9 14.02 21.29 38.10
N ALA A 10 14.52 22.25 37.33
CA ALA A 10 14.35 22.34 35.90
C ALA A 10 15.29 21.33 35.21
N ALA A 11 14.77 20.60 34.22
CA ALA A 11 15.59 19.88 33.26
C ALA A 11 15.10 20.25 31.86
N ALA A 12 15.80 21.18 31.24
CA ALA A 12 15.64 21.52 29.83
C ALA A 12 16.21 20.37 29.00
N PHE A 13 15.36 19.67 28.24
CA PHE A 13 15.81 18.74 27.22
C PHE A 13 16.10 19.51 25.93
N VAL A 14 17.40 19.52 25.62
CA VAL A 14 18.00 20.02 24.39
C VAL A 14 17.68 19.06 23.24
N GLY A 15 17.28 19.63 22.10
CA GLY A 15 17.69 19.19 20.78
C GLY A 15 17.11 17.87 20.26
N SER A 16 16.07 17.99 19.42
CA SER A 16 15.96 17.11 18.27
C SER A 16 15.54 17.91 17.05
N VAL A 17 16.53 18.12 16.17
CA VAL A 17 16.34 18.53 14.78
C VAL A 17 15.50 17.43 14.13
N MET A 18 14.18 17.63 14.08
CA MET A 18 13.37 16.89 13.13
C MET A 18 13.56 17.55 11.78
N SER A 19 14.47 16.98 11.00
CA SER A 19 14.52 17.13 9.56
C SER A 19 13.12 16.90 8.99
N LEU A 20 12.45 18.00 8.63
CA LEU A 20 11.32 17.99 7.71
C LEU A 20 11.87 17.62 6.33
N GLY A 21 12.17 16.33 6.16
CA GLY A 21 12.28 15.72 4.85
C GLY A 21 10.88 15.73 4.28
N SER A 22 10.60 16.73 3.44
CA SER A 22 9.41 16.78 2.61
C SER A 22 9.34 15.45 1.85
N VAL A 23 8.46 14.56 2.29
CA VAL A 23 8.02 13.44 1.47
C VAL A 23 7.20 14.07 0.35
N THR A 24 7.86 14.52 -0.71
CA THR A 24 7.15 14.75 -1.97
C THR A 24 6.52 13.42 -2.31
N ALA A 25 5.19 13.37 -2.26
CA ALA A 25 4.44 12.26 -2.80
C ALA A 25 5.00 12.01 -4.19
N ALA A 26 5.56 10.81 -4.39
CA ALA A 26 5.98 10.41 -5.71
C ALA A 26 4.71 10.29 -6.55
N HIS A 27 4.41 11.32 -7.32
CA HIS A 27 3.42 11.26 -8.38
C HIS A 27 4.04 10.38 -9.46
N ALA A 28 3.49 9.17 -9.60
CA ALA A 28 3.82 8.30 -10.71
C ALA A 28 3.03 8.77 -11.92
N ASP A 29 3.70 8.97 -13.05
CA ASP A 29 3.04 9.20 -14.33
C ASP A 29 2.32 7.91 -14.75
N ASP A 30 1.00 8.01 -14.93
CA ASP A 30 0.13 6.94 -15.39
C ASP A 30 0.47 6.54 -16.83
N ALA A 31 1.37 5.57 -16.99
CA ALA A 31 1.61 4.92 -18.27
C ALA A 31 0.72 3.67 -18.40
N GLY A 32 -0.48 3.87 -18.95
CA GLY A 32 -1.11 2.93 -19.89
C GLY A 32 -1.49 1.52 -19.39
N SER A 33 -2.78 1.40 -19.05
CA SER A 33 -3.68 0.29 -19.43
C SER A 33 -4.03 -0.82 -18.43
N LEU A 34 -3.32 -1.08 -17.34
CA LEU A 34 -3.80 -2.03 -16.30
C LEU A 34 -3.55 -1.56 -14.86
N GLY A 35 -3.21 -0.28 -14.71
CA GLY A 35 -2.97 0.41 -13.43
C GLY A 35 -2.07 -0.40 -12.50
N GLY A 36 -0.78 -0.13 -12.59
CA GLY A 36 0.20 -0.69 -11.69
C GLY A 36 1.40 0.22 -11.63
N CYS A 37 2.20 0.10 -10.58
CA CYS A 37 3.47 0.81 -10.40
C CYS A 37 4.57 0.33 -11.35
N GLU A 38 4.17 -0.05 -12.56
CA GLU A 38 5.02 -0.56 -13.62
C GLU A 38 5.83 0.60 -14.19
N GLY A 39 7.15 0.44 -14.24
CA GLY A 39 8.04 1.48 -14.74
C GLY A 39 8.54 2.49 -13.70
N ILE A 40 8.24 2.32 -12.41
CA ILE A 40 8.90 3.14 -11.38
C ILE A 40 10.40 2.82 -11.35
N LYS A 41 11.18 3.62 -12.08
CA LYS A 41 12.62 3.75 -11.89
C LYS A 41 12.84 4.53 -10.61
N LEU A 42 12.73 3.86 -9.47
CA LEU A 42 13.16 4.38 -8.19
C LEU A 42 14.64 4.74 -8.31
N LYS A 43 14.94 6.05 -8.39
CA LYS A 43 16.30 6.60 -8.46
C LYS A 43 17.02 6.45 -7.13
N VAL A 44 17.13 5.22 -6.65
CA VAL A 44 17.79 4.87 -5.40
C VAL A 44 19.11 4.20 -5.75
N LEU A 45 20.03 4.98 -6.34
CA LEU A 45 21.29 4.48 -6.87
C LEU A 45 22.22 3.93 -5.77
N LEU A 46 22.04 4.38 -4.52
CA LEU A 46 22.91 4.09 -3.38
C LEU A 46 22.30 3.17 -2.31
N ARG A 47 21.07 2.66 -2.47
CA ARG A 47 20.51 1.67 -1.53
C ARG A 47 20.46 0.29 -2.16
N SER A 48 20.59 -0.72 -1.31
CA SER A 48 20.44 -2.15 -1.65
C SER A 48 18.98 -2.60 -1.70
N THR A 49 18.03 -1.72 -1.37
CA THR A 49 16.60 -2.02 -1.31
C THR A 49 15.78 -0.98 -2.07
N ARG A 50 14.61 -1.41 -2.54
CA ARG A 50 13.54 -0.55 -3.07
C ARG A 50 12.37 -0.52 -2.07
N PRO A 51 11.58 0.56 -2.00
CA PRO A 51 10.34 0.55 -1.23
C PRO A 51 9.37 -0.50 -1.78
N THR A 52 8.62 -1.11 -0.87
CA THR A 52 7.48 -1.97 -1.24
C THR A 52 6.45 -1.12 -1.98
N THR A 53 5.96 -1.64 -3.10
CA THR A 53 4.96 -1.01 -3.95
C THR A 53 3.57 -1.55 -3.66
N LEU A 54 2.55 -0.86 -4.12
CA LEU A 54 1.18 -1.39 -4.06
C LEU A 54 1.06 -2.68 -4.89
N ASN A 55 1.84 -2.83 -5.96
CA ASN A 55 1.92 -4.07 -6.73
C ASN A 55 2.43 -5.25 -5.90
N ASP A 56 3.47 -5.05 -5.09
CA ASP A 56 3.96 -6.09 -4.18
C ASP A 56 2.88 -6.51 -3.18
N VAL A 57 2.13 -5.54 -2.64
CA VAL A 57 1.03 -5.82 -1.71
C VAL A 57 -0.07 -6.61 -2.39
N MET A 58 -0.54 -6.17 -3.57
CA MET A 58 -1.58 -6.87 -4.31
C MET A 58 -1.15 -8.29 -4.68
N ALA A 59 0.08 -8.45 -5.19
CA ALA A 59 0.65 -9.74 -5.55
C ALA A 59 0.76 -10.70 -4.35
N SER A 60 1.02 -10.17 -3.15
CA SER A 60 1.11 -10.99 -1.92
C SER A 60 -0.21 -11.66 -1.51
N TRP A 61 -1.34 -11.22 -2.07
CA TRP A 61 -2.66 -11.82 -1.84
C TRP A 61 -3.06 -12.86 -2.88
N ILE A 62 -2.31 -12.98 -3.97
CA ILE A 62 -2.56 -14.01 -4.98
C ILE A 62 -2.35 -15.39 -4.36
N GLY A 63 -3.31 -16.29 -4.56
CA GLY A 63 -3.40 -17.60 -3.92
C GLY A 63 -4.10 -17.60 -2.55
N SER A 64 -4.32 -16.43 -1.93
CA SER A 64 -5.09 -16.35 -0.69
C SER A 64 -6.58 -16.64 -0.93
N ASN A 65 -7.26 -17.14 0.09
CA ASN A 65 -8.71 -17.30 0.04
C ASN A 65 -9.40 -15.95 0.24
N LEU A 66 -10.46 -15.69 -0.54
CA LEU A 66 -11.23 -14.46 -0.51
C LEU A 66 -11.74 -14.12 0.90
N ARG A 67 -12.13 -15.11 1.70
CA ARG A 67 -12.58 -14.89 3.07
C ARG A 67 -11.50 -14.23 3.93
N GLU A 68 -10.24 -14.59 3.74
CA GLU A 68 -9.14 -13.98 4.48
C GLU A 68 -8.98 -12.50 4.09
N VAL A 69 -9.06 -12.21 2.79
CA VAL A 69 -8.91 -10.85 2.27
C VAL A 69 -10.04 -9.96 2.78
N VAL A 70 -11.29 -10.42 2.65
CA VAL A 70 -12.46 -9.72 3.20
C VAL A 70 -12.35 -9.54 4.72
N GLY A 71 -11.83 -10.54 5.43
CA GLY A 71 -11.59 -10.45 6.87
C GLY A 71 -10.58 -9.35 7.26
N LYS A 72 -9.57 -9.09 6.44
CA LYS A 72 -8.55 -8.05 6.72
C LYS A 72 -8.87 -6.68 6.12
N TRP A 73 -9.52 -6.62 4.95
CA TRP A 73 -9.77 -5.39 4.20
C TRP A 73 -11.19 -4.85 4.39
N GLY A 74 -12.09 -5.66 4.94
CA GLY A 74 -13.51 -5.39 4.97
C GLY A 74 -14.23 -5.80 3.67
N PRO A 75 -15.55 -5.62 3.62
CA PRO A 75 -16.34 -5.99 2.46
C PRO A 75 -15.94 -5.18 1.22
N PRO A 76 -15.92 -5.80 0.01
CA PRO A 76 -15.69 -5.07 -1.23
C PRO A 76 -16.85 -4.11 -1.53
N GLN A 77 -16.56 -2.99 -2.20
CA GLN A 77 -17.59 -2.05 -2.66
C GLN A 77 -18.32 -2.52 -3.92
N GLY A 78 -17.70 -3.41 -4.71
CA GLY A 78 -18.32 -3.93 -5.92
C GLY A 78 -17.94 -5.39 -6.14
N THR A 79 -18.93 -6.20 -6.51
CA THR A 79 -18.76 -7.60 -6.88
C THR A 79 -19.46 -7.88 -8.21
N PHE A 80 -18.83 -8.68 -9.06
CA PHE A 80 -19.41 -9.21 -10.28
C PHE A 80 -19.13 -10.70 -10.35
N ASP A 81 -20.18 -11.51 -10.34
CA ASP A 81 -20.05 -12.97 -10.42
C ASP A 81 -20.16 -13.40 -11.90
N ASN A 82 -19.16 -14.13 -12.38
CA ASN A 82 -19.12 -14.65 -13.74
C ASN A 82 -19.91 -15.96 -13.83
N ARG A 83 -20.29 -16.33 -15.05
CA ARG A 83 -21.04 -17.58 -15.31
C ARG A 83 -20.22 -18.84 -15.05
N ASP A 84 -18.89 -18.74 -15.07
CA ASP A 84 -17.96 -19.84 -14.79
C ASP A 84 -17.73 -20.06 -13.28
N GLY A 85 -18.41 -19.29 -12.43
CA GLY A 85 -18.26 -19.34 -10.97
C GLY A 85 -17.09 -18.51 -10.44
N SER A 86 -16.25 -17.93 -11.30
CA SER A 86 -15.28 -16.93 -10.85
C SER A 86 -15.98 -15.62 -10.50
N ARG A 87 -15.29 -14.73 -9.78
CA ARG A 87 -15.86 -13.45 -9.37
C ARG A 87 -14.83 -12.35 -9.35
N ILE A 88 -15.25 -11.16 -9.74
CA ILE A 88 -14.45 -9.94 -9.69
C ILE A 88 -14.90 -9.14 -8.47
N LEU A 89 -13.94 -8.71 -7.65
CA LEU A 89 -14.19 -7.93 -6.45
C LEU A 89 -13.34 -6.66 -6.49
N SER A 90 -13.94 -5.54 -6.10
CA SER A 90 -13.28 -4.23 -6.13
C SER A 90 -13.35 -3.53 -4.78
N TRP A 91 -12.19 -3.06 -4.33
CA TRP A 91 -12.03 -2.18 -3.18
C TRP A 91 -11.70 -0.77 -3.63
N LYS A 92 -12.47 0.22 -3.15
CA LYS A 92 -12.23 1.64 -3.45
C LYS A 92 -11.75 2.35 -2.21
N GLU A 93 -10.64 3.06 -2.35
CA GLU A 93 -10.10 3.94 -1.33
C GLU A 93 -9.97 5.35 -1.93
N GLN A 94 -10.25 6.36 -1.11
CA GLN A 94 -10.03 7.76 -1.48
C GLN A 94 -9.33 8.45 -0.34
N GLY A 95 -8.41 9.35 -0.65
CA GLY A 95 -7.76 10.20 0.32
C GLY A 95 -8.19 11.67 0.20
N PRO A 96 -7.85 12.50 1.19
CA PRO A 96 -8.09 13.94 1.12
C PRO A 96 -7.24 14.64 0.03
N ASN A 97 -6.13 14.02 -0.39
CA ASN A 97 -5.13 14.63 -1.28
C ASN A 97 -4.79 13.77 -2.52
N TRP A 98 -5.59 12.76 -2.82
CA TRP A 98 -5.44 11.90 -4.00
C TRP A 98 -6.83 11.39 -4.42
N GLY A 99 -7.01 11.09 -5.71
CA GLY A 99 -8.30 10.65 -6.24
C GLY A 99 -8.70 9.25 -5.78
N VAL A 100 -9.60 8.61 -6.51
CA VAL A 100 -10.08 7.27 -6.14
C VAL A 100 -9.10 6.22 -6.63
N CYS A 101 -8.54 5.44 -5.72
CA CYS A 101 -7.80 4.22 -6.04
C CYS A 101 -8.74 3.02 -5.94
N THR A 102 -8.83 2.25 -7.01
CA THR A 102 -9.59 1.00 -7.04
C THR A 102 -8.64 -0.18 -7.15
N LYS A 103 -8.73 -1.10 -6.19
CA LYS A 103 -7.99 -2.36 -6.11
C LYS A 103 -8.94 -3.48 -6.52
N THR A 104 -8.60 -4.23 -7.55
CA THR A 104 -9.48 -5.28 -8.08
C THR A 104 -8.78 -6.63 -7.99
N PHE A 105 -9.54 -7.64 -7.57
CA PHE A 105 -9.12 -9.04 -7.62
C PHE A 105 -10.14 -9.86 -8.39
N GLN A 106 -9.68 -10.89 -9.10
CA GLN A 106 -10.54 -11.99 -9.52
C GLN A 106 -10.24 -13.22 -8.66
N ALA A 107 -11.28 -13.77 -8.07
CA ALA A 107 -11.24 -15.08 -7.41
C ALA A 107 -11.82 -16.15 -8.34
N ASP A 108 -11.29 -17.36 -8.27
CA ASP A 108 -11.87 -18.52 -8.95
C ASP A 108 -13.11 -19.06 -8.21
N ALA A 109 -13.70 -20.14 -8.74
CA ALA A 109 -14.88 -20.78 -8.16
C ALA A 109 -14.67 -21.38 -6.76
N ASN A 110 -13.42 -21.52 -6.32
CA ASN A 110 -13.06 -21.97 -4.97
C ASN A 110 -12.68 -20.79 -4.05
N ASP A 111 -13.02 -19.56 -4.45
CA ASP A 111 -12.68 -18.33 -3.73
C ASP A 111 -11.17 -18.09 -3.58
N ALA A 112 -10.30 -18.69 -4.42
CA ALA A 112 -8.87 -18.37 -4.40
C ALA A 112 -8.56 -17.20 -5.35
N LEU A 113 -7.83 -16.19 -4.86
CA LEU A 113 -7.47 -15.03 -5.68
C LEU A 113 -6.43 -15.41 -6.74
N GLN A 114 -6.72 -15.13 -8.01
CA GLN A 114 -5.86 -15.52 -9.13
C GLN A 114 -5.22 -14.31 -9.82
N LEU A 115 -6.00 -13.26 -10.04
CA LEU A 115 -5.59 -12.09 -10.80
C LEU A 115 -5.85 -10.82 -10.01
N SER A 116 -5.07 -9.79 -10.31
CA SER A 116 -5.19 -8.49 -9.67
C SER A 116 -4.93 -7.34 -10.65
N SER A 117 -5.60 -6.21 -10.42
CA SER A 117 -5.31 -4.94 -11.08
C SER A 117 -5.54 -3.76 -10.14
N LEU A 118 -4.95 -2.62 -10.49
CA LEU A 118 -5.29 -1.33 -9.90
C LEU A 118 -5.88 -0.42 -10.97
N SER A 119 -6.63 0.58 -10.56
CA SER A 119 -7.09 1.64 -11.46
C SER A 119 -7.38 2.93 -10.69
N GLY A 120 -7.31 4.06 -11.39
CA GLY A 120 -7.42 5.39 -10.79
C GLY A 120 -6.14 5.84 -10.09
N ASP A 121 -6.26 6.80 -9.18
CA ASP A 121 -5.14 7.53 -8.60
C ASP A 121 -4.52 6.75 -7.42
N CYS A 122 -3.96 5.58 -7.71
CA CYS A 122 -3.32 4.74 -6.71
C CYS A 122 -1.91 5.21 -6.38
N GLY A 123 -1.68 5.61 -5.13
CA GLY A 123 -0.33 5.89 -4.62
C GLY A 123 0.56 4.64 -4.74
N CYS A 124 1.75 4.80 -5.29
CA CYS A 124 2.53 3.63 -5.71
C CYS A 124 3.38 2.97 -4.64
N THR A 125 3.84 3.71 -3.65
CA THR A 125 4.66 3.18 -2.56
C THR A 125 3.78 2.83 -1.36
N ALA A 126 3.83 1.57 -0.93
CA ALA A 126 3.22 1.12 0.31
C ALA A 126 4.20 1.33 1.48
N LEU A 127 4.51 2.59 1.81
CA LEU A 127 5.58 2.95 2.76
C LEU A 127 5.45 2.28 4.14
N ALA A 128 4.24 1.88 4.54
CA ALA A 128 3.99 1.15 5.78
C ALA A 128 4.40 -0.33 5.77
N ARG A 129 4.77 -0.90 4.61
CA ARG A 129 5.07 -2.33 4.42
C ARG A 129 6.57 -2.63 4.34
N GLY A 130 7.43 -1.62 4.43
CA GLY A 130 8.88 -1.78 4.46
C GLY A 130 9.54 -1.67 3.08
N THR A 131 10.59 -2.46 2.87
CA THR A 131 11.41 -2.43 1.66
C THR A 131 11.68 -3.84 1.15
N GLU A 132 11.74 -3.97 -0.17
CA GLU A 132 12.10 -5.19 -0.89
C GLU A 132 13.56 -5.10 -1.39
N PRO A 133 14.30 -6.21 -1.59
CA PRO A 133 15.60 -6.17 -2.25
C PRO A 133 15.53 -5.43 -3.59
N ARG A 134 16.59 -4.68 -3.90
CA ARG A 134 16.64 -3.80 -5.08
C ARG A 134 16.41 -4.56 -6.39
N ASP A 135 16.93 -5.78 -6.48
CA ASP A 135 16.88 -6.58 -7.71
C ASP A 135 15.56 -7.37 -7.85
N THR A 136 14.70 -7.38 -6.82
CA THR A 136 13.37 -7.98 -6.95
C THR A 136 12.54 -7.12 -7.91
N PRO A 137 12.06 -7.66 -9.05
CA PRO A 137 11.22 -6.90 -9.96
C PRO A 137 9.90 -6.52 -9.29
N VAL A 138 9.32 -5.38 -9.70
CA VAL A 138 7.95 -5.03 -9.29
C VAL A 138 6.98 -6.00 -9.99
N PRO A 139 6.09 -6.69 -9.25
CA PRO A 139 5.12 -7.60 -9.86
C PRO A 139 4.22 -6.89 -10.87
N ARG A 140 3.90 -7.59 -11.95
CA ARG A 140 2.92 -7.12 -12.93
C ARG A 140 1.51 -7.44 -12.47
N MET A 141 0.58 -6.53 -12.76
CA MET A 141 -0.85 -6.79 -12.66
C MET A 141 -1.29 -7.69 -13.81
N THR A 142 -2.30 -8.51 -13.57
CA THR A 142 -2.66 -9.65 -14.43
C THR A 142 -4.14 -9.74 -14.75
N LEU A 143 -4.98 -8.87 -14.19
CA LEU A 143 -6.41 -8.77 -14.52
C LEU A 143 -6.65 -7.80 -15.67
#